data_AF-A0A7X0DMQ9-F1
#
_entry.id   AF-A0A7X0DMQ9-F1
#
_cell.length_a   1.000
_cell.length_b   1.000
_cell.length_c   1.000
_cell.angle_alpha   90.00
_cell.angle_beta   90.00
_cell.angle_gamma   90.00
#
_symmetry.space_group_name_H-M   'P 1'
#
loop_
_entity.id
_entity.type
_entity.pdbx_description
1 polymer ?
#
loop_
_entity_poly.entity_id
_entity_poly.type
_entity_poly.pdbx_seq_one_letter_code
_entity_poly.pdbx_strand_id
1 'polypeptide(L)'
;MSGADPFPPSPLLPEEDAALYAVARQTLTLCAVCKYCDGFCPVFRQRDAVGGALPGAGQAPAFTNADVDWLASLCHGCRACWDACQYAPPHAYAIAVPQTLAAVRRRQQTPLPGLRRRLLAVMLAASGLLPLLMLGLIPPEVLFAVHTGPGAFYAVLPWGWLSGLAGGALLLAVALSLGRMVWFWRHIDVSGRGSGGGPDRLTWADWRTGLRQALTLRHLDHPRRRRAHHALTGGFALCFAATAVATLWHHGFGWIAPYPLLSLPVGLGTVGGLLMLAGCGGLWRENRRSAAAVRTPPGQQGLLILLALVAATGLALLALRGTAAMGLVLGWHLGLVLVLFLALPLGGLAHAPQRIAAVLKAARLDRRRQAAAGSEKSGPEKAAEDG
;
A
#
# COMPACT_ATOMS: atom_id res chain seq x y z
N MET A 1 -19.60 26.31 27.28
CA MET A 1 -18.18 25.92 27.45
C MET A 1 -17.75 25.20 26.19
N SER A 2 -17.15 25.95 25.26
CA SER A 2 -16.74 25.46 23.95
C SER A 2 -15.52 24.56 24.12
N GLY A 3 -15.63 23.29 23.71
CA GLY A 3 -14.55 22.31 23.73
C GLY A 3 -13.45 22.68 22.75
N ALA A 4 -12.50 23.50 23.19
CA ALA A 4 -11.23 23.64 22.51
C ALA A 4 -10.43 22.34 22.73
N ASP A 5 -10.08 21.66 21.63
CA ASP A 5 -9.14 20.55 21.67
C ASP A 5 -7.86 21.00 22.41
N PRO A 6 -7.43 20.32 23.49
CA PRO A 6 -6.32 20.77 24.33
C PRO A 6 -4.96 20.73 23.62
N PHE A 7 -4.90 20.23 22.39
CA PHE A 7 -3.67 20.09 21.61
C PHE A 7 -3.84 20.72 20.22
N PRO A 8 -3.06 21.76 19.87
CA PRO A 8 -3.06 22.27 18.51
C PRO A 8 -2.62 21.16 17.54
N PRO A 9 -3.28 21.01 16.38
CA PRO A 9 -2.91 20.00 15.41
C PRO A 9 -1.47 20.20 14.94
N SER A 10 -0.82 19.12 14.54
CA SER A 10 0.53 19.18 13.98
C SER A 10 0.62 20.18 12.82
N PRO A 11 1.75 20.90 12.68
CA PRO A 11 1.90 21.95 11.68
C PRO A 11 1.71 21.42 10.26
N LEU A 12 1.30 22.32 9.37
CA LEU A 12 1.20 22.02 7.94
C LEU A 12 2.60 21.79 7.38
N LEU A 13 2.78 20.71 6.63
CA LEU A 13 4.03 20.40 5.97
C LEU A 13 4.14 21.21 4.65
N PRO A 14 5.36 21.59 4.24
CA PRO A 14 5.58 22.26 2.96
C PRO A 14 5.05 21.44 1.77
N GLU A 15 4.48 22.11 0.76
CA GLU A 15 4.12 21.45 -0.51
C GLU A 15 5.33 21.26 -1.43
N GLU A 16 6.35 22.10 -1.29
CA GLU A 16 7.58 22.05 -2.08
C GLU A 16 8.45 20.87 -1.65
N ASP A 17 8.93 20.09 -2.63
CA ASP A 17 9.69 18.88 -2.38
C ASP A 17 10.97 19.15 -1.57
N ALA A 18 11.76 20.16 -1.94
CA ALA A 18 13.03 20.46 -1.28
C ALA A 18 12.83 20.75 0.22
N ALA A 19 11.84 21.58 0.54
CA ALA A 19 11.45 21.91 1.91
C ALA A 19 10.90 20.69 2.67
N LEU A 20 10.07 19.85 2.02
CA LEU A 20 9.55 18.62 2.62
C LEU A 20 10.68 17.63 3.00
N TYR A 21 11.65 17.41 2.10
CA TYR A 21 12.79 16.54 2.39
C TYR A 21 13.71 17.15 3.47
N ALA A 22 13.86 18.48 3.51
CA ALA A 22 14.61 19.14 4.60
C ALA A 22 13.96 18.87 5.97
N VAL A 23 12.65 19.06 6.09
CA VAL A 23 11.87 18.74 7.31
C VAL A 23 11.99 17.25 7.66
N ALA A 24 11.90 16.36 6.67
CA ALA A 24 12.03 14.92 6.89
C ALA A 24 13.41 14.53 7.43
N ARG A 25 14.49 15.07 6.86
CA ARG A 25 15.86 14.82 7.34
C ARG A 25 16.05 15.35 8.75
N GLN A 26 15.62 16.59 9.02
CA GLN A 26 15.71 17.18 10.36
C GLN A 26 14.94 16.34 11.40
N THR A 27 13.73 15.91 11.06
CA THR A 27 12.91 15.04 11.91
C THR A 27 13.64 13.73 12.23
N LEU A 28 14.23 13.08 11.22
CA LEU A 28 14.97 11.83 11.41
C LEU A 28 16.27 12.01 12.19
N THR A 29 17.00 13.11 11.97
CA THR A 29 18.19 13.47 12.76
C THR A 29 17.85 13.67 14.22
N LEU A 30 16.79 14.41 14.55
CA LEU A 30 16.33 14.58 15.93
C LEU A 30 15.93 13.24 16.57
N CYS A 31 15.21 12.39 15.82
CA CYS A 31 14.86 11.05 16.30
C CYS A 31 16.12 10.18 16.56
N ALA A 32 17.13 10.27 15.69
CA ALA A 32 18.37 9.50 15.80
C ALA A 32 19.25 9.93 16.98
N VAL A 33 19.16 11.20 17.39
CA VAL A 33 19.83 11.72 18.59
C VAL A 33 19.06 11.34 19.86
N CYS A 34 17.74 11.54 19.89
CA CYS A 34 16.93 11.32 21.09
C CYS A 34 16.71 9.85 21.45
N LYS A 35 16.45 8.99 20.45
CA LYS A 35 16.23 7.54 20.57
C LYS A 35 15.14 7.05 21.54
N TYR A 36 14.42 7.95 22.22
CA TYR A 36 13.37 7.60 23.19
C TYR A 36 12.31 6.63 22.62
N CYS A 37 11.91 6.86 21.37
CA CYS A 37 10.85 6.08 20.72
C CYS A 37 11.36 4.80 20.00
N ASP A 38 12.64 4.45 20.10
CA ASP A 38 13.26 3.35 19.33
C ASP A 38 12.67 1.98 19.67
N GLY A 39 12.23 1.78 20.92
CA GLY A 39 11.54 0.57 21.35
C GLY A 39 10.12 0.40 20.78
N PHE A 40 9.50 1.50 20.31
CA PHE A 40 8.11 1.52 19.83
C PHE A 40 7.97 1.40 18.32
N CYS A 41 9.05 1.66 17.56
CA CYS A 41 8.99 1.67 16.11
C CYS A 41 10.12 0.86 15.48
N PRO A 42 9.80 -0.26 14.82
CA PRO A 42 10.82 -1.09 14.17
C PRO A 42 11.55 -0.37 13.03
N VAL A 43 10.97 0.69 12.46
CA VAL A 43 11.61 1.53 11.42
C VAL A 43 12.86 2.22 11.95
N PHE A 44 12.92 2.56 13.24
CA PHE A 44 14.07 3.26 13.82
C PHE A 44 15.32 2.38 13.91
N ARG A 45 15.16 1.05 13.99
CA ARG A 45 16.29 0.12 13.79
C ARG A 45 16.92 0.26 12.41
N GLN A 46 16.09 0.47 11.38
CA GLN A 46 16.56 0.70 10.02
C GLN A 46 17.12 2.11 9.81
N ARG A 47 16.56 3.14 10.47
CA ARG A 47 17.12 4.51 10.50
C ARG A 47 18.57 4.48 10.95
N ASP A 48 18.84 3.79 12.05
CA ASP A 48 20.20 3.63 12.60
C ASP A 48 21.13 2.80 11.71
N ALA A 49 20.60 2.11 10.69
CA ALA A 49 21.41 1.38 9.72
C ALA A 49 21.98 2.24 8.59
N VAL A 50 21.37 3.39 8.32
CA VAL A 50 21.67 4.19 7.13
C VAL A 50 22.10 5.62 7.42
N GLY A 51 21.68 6.19 8.55
CA GLY A 51 22.04 7.57 8.89
C GLY A 51 22.26 7.85 10.38
N GLY A 52 22.10 6.83 11.24
CA GLY A 52 22.52 6.91 12.63
C GLY A 52 23.98 6.48 12.74
N ALA A 53 24.83 7.39 13.20
CA ALA A 53 26.21 7.09 13.53
C ALA A 53 26.32 5.76 14.31
N LEU A 54 27.28 4.91 13.93
CA LEU A 54 27.71 3.82 14.79
C LEU A 54 28.06 4.40 16.16
N PRO A 55 27.71 3.72 17.27
CA PRO A 55 28.15 4.13 18.60
C PRO A 55 29.67 4.41 18.58
N GLY A 56 30.08 5.64 18.95
CA GLY A 56 31.50 6.04 19.00
C GLY A 56 32.06 6.78 17.78
N ALA A 57 31.30 6.98 16.70
CA ALA A 57 31.83 7.56 15.45
C ALA A 57 32.03 9.10 15.43
N GLY A 58 31.70 9.83 16.50
CA GLY A 58 31.95 11.29 16.61
C GLY A 58 31.22 12.20 15.61
N GLN A 59 30.40 11.65 14.71
CA GLN A 59 29.76 12.38 13.62
C GLN A 59 28.25 12.47 13.78
N ALA A 60 27.68 13.65 13.48
CA ALA A 60 26.24 13.88 13.61
C ALA A 60 25.44 12.99 12.63
N PRO A 61 24.27 12.45 13.05
CA PRO A 61 23.40 11.69 12.16
C PRO A 61 22.98 12.50 10.92
N ALA A 62 23.17 11.92 9.74
CA ALA A 62 22.86 12.55 8.46
C ALA A 62 22.14 11.57 7.53
N PHE A 63 21.09 12.04 6.85
CA PHE A 63 20.23 11.22 5.99
C PHE A 63 20.19 11.78 4.57
N THR A 64 20.28 10.92 3.56
CA THR A 64 20.04 11.29 2.16
C THR A 64 18.54 11.24 1.81
N ASN A 65 18.16 11.80 0.66
CA ASN A 65 16.77 11.68 0.18
C ASN A 65 16.37 10.22 -0.04
N ALA A 66 17.29 9.38 -0.52
CA ALA A 66 17.05 7.96 -0.70
C ALA A 66 16.84 7.21 0.64
N ASP A 67 17.51 7.64 1.72
CA ASP A 67 17.26 7.09 3.06
C ASP A 67 15.88 7.48 3.58
N VAL A 68 15.52 8.77 3.42
CA VAL A 68 14.17 9.28 3.73
C VAL A 68 13.12 8.49 2.95
N ASP A 69 13.35 8.25 1.66
CA ASP A 69 12.44 7.55 0.78
C ASP A 69 12.23 6.09 1.18
N TRP A 70 13.32 5.42 1.55
CA TRP A 70 13.31 4.05 2.04
C TRP A 70 12.58 3.93 3.37
N LEU A 71 12.91 4.78 4.35
CA LEU A 71 12.27 4.79 5.67
C LEU A 71 10.78 5.16 5.58
N ALA A 72 10.42 6.10 4.70
CA ALA A 72 9.04 6.43 4.42
C ALA A 72 8.26 5.21 3.91
N SER A 73 8.88 4.38 3.07
CA SER A 73 8.30 3.14 2.55
C SER A 73 8.20 1.99 3.57
N LEU A 74 8.97 2.03 4.66
CA LEU A 74 8.83 1.08 5.78
C LEU A 74 7.74 1.50 6.78
N CYS A 75 7.50 2.80 6.92
CA CYS A 75 6.56 3.37 7.88
C CYS A 75 5.09 3.11 7.50
N HIS A 76 4.30 2.57 8.44
CA HIS A 76 2.85 2.44 8.28
C HIS A 76 2.07 3.66 8.77
N GLY A 77 2.75 4.62 9.40
CA GLY A 77 2.10 5.71 10.11
C GLY A 77 1.19 5.21 11.23
N CYS A 78 1.58 4.14 11.94
CA CYS A 78 0.82 3.52 13.03
C CYS A 78 0.75 4.38 14.30
N ARG A 79 1.54 5.46 14.35
CA ARG A 79 1.63 6.44 15.42
C ARG A 79 2.22 5.98 16.75
N ALA A 80 2.57 4.72 16.93
CA ALA A 80 3.23 4.24 18.15
C ALA A 80 4.43 5.13 18.59
N CYS A 81 5.30 5.54 17.66
CA CYS A 81 6.39 6.47 17.96
C CYS A 81 5.96 7.91 18.23
N TRP A 82 4.82 8.34 17.68
CA TRP A 82 4.31 9.70 17.86
C TRP A 82 3.57 9.84 19.18
N ASP A 83 2.74 8.87 19.54
CA ASP A 83 2.00 8.87 20.81
C ASP A 83 2.96 8.80 22.03
N ALA A 84 4.17 8.25 21.86
CA ALA A 84 5.23 8.22 22.88
C ALA A 84 6.22 9.39 22.82
N CYS A 85 6.13 10.28 21.82
CA CYS A 85 7.16 11.29 21.56
C CYS A 85 7.07 12.47 22.53
N GLN A 86 8.16 12.73 23.26
CA GLN A 86 8.29 13.91 24.14
C GLN A 86 8.26 15.25 23.39
N TYR A 87 8.58 15.22 22.09
CA TYR A 87 8.62 16.38 21.21
C TYR A 87 7.42 16.45 20.25
N ALA A 88 6.39 15.61 20.43
CA ALA A 88 5.13 15.77 19.71
C ALA A 88 4.47 17.12 20.07
N PRO A 89 3.57 17.65 19.22
CA PRO A 89 2.75 18.80 19.58
C PRO A 89 2.12 18.63 20.98
N PRO A 90 2.13 19.68 21.83
CA PRO A 90 2.35 21.09 21.51
C PRO A 90 3.81 21.55 21.65
N HIS A 91 4.78 20.66 21.80
CA HIS A 91 6.19 21.03 21.94
C HIS A 91 6.67 21.89 20.75
N ALA A 92 7.60 22.82 20.98
CA ALA A 92 8.08 23.76 19.95
C ALA A 92 8.63 23.08 18.69
N TYR A 93 9.27 21.92 18.84
CA TYR A 93 9.72 21.09 17.70
C TYR A 93 8.59 20.41 16.91
N ALA A 94 7.42 20.21 17.51
CA ALA A 94 6.22 19.66 16.90
C ALA A 94 6.44 18.41 16.02
N ILE A 95 7.23 17.46 16.52
CA ILE A 95 7.66 16.27 15.77
C ILE A 95 6.47 15.39 15.41
N ALA A 96 6.26 15.21 14.10
CA ALA A 96 5.16 14.44 13.53
C ALA A 96 5.65 13.38 12.53
N VAL A 97 6.51 12.44 12.97
CA VAL A 97 7.11 11.38 12.12
C VAL A 97 6.10 10.69 11.19
N PRO A 98 4.92 10.24 11.66
CA PRO A 98 3.93 9.60 10.80
C PRO A 98 3.43 10.51 9.67
N GLN A 99 3.23 11.80 9.95
CA GLN A 99 2.76 12.79 9.00
C GLN A 99 3.84 13.10 7.96
N THR A 100 5.06 13.37 8.42
CA THR A 100 6.21 13.72 7.57
C THR A 100 6.51 12.59 6.60
N LEU A 101 6.60 11.35 7.08
CA LEU A 101 6.85 10.20 6.21
C LEU A 101 5.65 9.84 5.32
N ALA A 102 4.42 10.14 5.74
CA ALA A 102 3.23 9.99 4.88
C ALA A 102 3.23 11.00 3.71
N ALA A 103 3.68 12.24 3.95
CA ALA A 103 3.81 13.25 2.90
C ALA A 103 4.88 12.83 1.87
N VAL A 104 6.04 12.34 2.33
CA VAL A 104 7.08 11.77 1.45
C VAL A 104 6.53 10.59 0.64
N ARG A 105 5.85 9.62 1.26
CA ARG A 105 5.24 8.50 0.51
C ARG A 105 4.25 8.98 -0.55
N ARG A 106 3.44 10.00 -0.25
CA ARG A 106 2.47 10.53 -1.21
C ARG A 106 3.17 11.17 -2.41
N ARG A 107 4.32 11.81 -2.20
CA ARG A 107 5.19 12.31 -3.27
C ARG A 107 5.72 11.18 -4.14
N GLN A 108 6.17 10.09 -3.52
CA GLN A 108 6.62 8.90 -4.25
C GLN A 108 5.49 8.32 -5.10
N GLN A 109 4.29 8.15 -4.56
CA GLN A 109 3.16 7.52 -5.26
C GLN A 109 2.73 8.32 -6.50
N THR A 110 2.45 9.61 -6.34
CA THR A 110 1.98 10.48 -7.42
C THR A 110 2.93 11.67 -7.60
N PRO A 111 3.88 11.61 -8.55
CA PRO A 111 4.89 12.65 -8.74
C PRO A 111 4.35 13.90 -9.47
N LEU A 112 3.09 13.93 -9.86
CA LEU A 112 2.49 15.13 -10.46
C LEU A 112 1.62 15.83 -9.41
N PRO A 113 1.98 17.05 -8.94
CA PRO A 113 1.26 17.71 -7.85
C PRO A 113 -0.20 18.02 -8.19
N GLY A 114 -0.48 18.39 -9.45
CA GLY A 114 -1.85 18.63 -9.94
C GLY A 114 -2.71 17.35 -9.90
N LEU A 115 -2.19 16.25 -10.43
CA LEU A 115 -2.85 14.94 -10.39
C LEU A 115 -3.04 14.48 -8.94
N ARG A 116 -2.02 14.61 -8.10
CA ARG A 116 -2.04 14.20 -6.69
C ARG A 116 -3.18 14.84 -5.88
N ARG A 117 -3.58 16.08 -6.21
CA ARG A 117 -4.71 16.78 -5.58
C ARG A 117 -6.07 16.31 -6.11
N ARG A 118 -6.16 16.04 -7.41
CA ARG A 118 -7.42 15.70 -8.09
C ARG A 118 -7.62 14.20 -8.30
N LEU A 119 -6.67 13.36 -7.87
CA LEU A 119 -6.62 11.94 -8.23
C LEU A 119 -7.92 11.21 -7.91
N LEU A 120 -8.50 11.43 -6.72
CA LEU A 120 -9.80 10.83 -6.36
C LEU A 120 -10.93 11.29 -7.29
N ALA A 121 -11.05 12.59 -7.55
CA ALA A 121 -12.08 13.12 -8.45
C ALA A 121 -11.91 12.58 -9.87
N VAL A 122 -10.67 12.51 -10.37
CA VAL A 122 -10.35 11.94 -11.68
C VAL A 122 -10.70 10.44 -11.72
N MET A 123 -10.36 9.68 -10.67
CA MET A 123 -10.71 8.25 -10.58
C MET A 123 -12.23 8.04 -10.58
N LEU A 124 -12.97 8.81 -9.78
CA LEU A 124 -14.44 8.71 -9.72
C LEU A 124 -15.08 9.11 -11.05
N ALA A 125 -14.64 10.21 -11.67
CA ALA A 125 -15.13 10.63 -12.98
C ALA A 125 -14.85 9.57 -14.06
N ALA A 126 -13.63 9.03 -14.09
CA ALA A 126 -13.25 7.97 -15.02
C ALA A 126 -14.06 6.68 -14.81
N SER A 127 -14.44 6.36 -13.57
CA SER A 127 -15.23 5.15 -13.27
C SER A 127 -16.66 5.22 -13.82
N GLY A 128 -17.20 6.44 -13.97
CA GLY A 128 -18.51 6.68 -14.57
C GLY A 128 -18.53 6.65 -16.10
N LEU A 129 -17.35 6.69 -16.76
CA LEU A 129 -17.28 6.73 -18.22
C LEU A 129 -17.85 5.47 -18.87
N LEU A 130 -17.49 4.30 -18.35
CA LEU A 130 -17.95 3.02 -18.90
C LEU A 130 -19.48 2.84 -18.79
N PRO A 131 -20.12 2.99 -17.62
CA PRO A 131 -21.58 2.89 -17.55
C PRO A 131 -22.28 3.98 -18.38
N LEU A 132 -21.70 5.17 -18.52
CA LEU A 132 -22.25 6.23 -19.37
C LEU A 132 -22.18 5.87 -20.87
N LEU A 133 -21.06 5.30 -21.32
CA LEU A 133 -20.93 4.76 -22.68
C LEU A 133 -21.92 3.63 -22.94
N MET A 134 -22.13 2.74 -21.96
CA MET A 134 -23.12 1.67 -22.07
C MET A 134 -24.55 2.23 -22.20
N LEU A 135 -24.90 3.28 -21.44
CA LEU A 135 -26.19 3.97 -21.57
C LEU A 135 -26.41 4.62 -22.94
N GLY A 136 -25.33 5.13 -23.56
CA GLY A 136 -25.42 5.82 -24.85
C GLY A 136 -25.33 4.92 -26.08
N LEU A 137 -24.64 3.78 -25.98
CA LEU A 137 -24.33 2.91 -27.11
C LEU A 137 -25.14 1.60 -27.14
N ILE A 138 -25.63 1.13 -25.99
CA ILE A 138 -26.37 -0.13 -25.90
C ILE A 138 -27.88 0.19 -25.85
N PRO A 139 -28.69 -0.44 -26.72
CA PRO A 139 -30.13 -0.24 -26.71
C PRO A 139 -30.73 -0.64 -25.35
N PRO A 140 -31.70 0.13 -24.82
CA PRO A 140 -32.24 -0.08 -23.47
C PRO A 140 -32.90 -1.46 -23.31
N GLU A 141 -33.44 -2.03 -24.39
CA GLU A 141 -34.02 -3.37 -24.43
C GLU A 141 -32.99 -4.45 -24.12
N VAL A 142 -31.74 -4.25 -24.53
CA VAL A 142 -30.63 -5.17 -24.24
C VAL A 142 -30.01 -4.81 -22.89
N LEU A 143 -29.87 -3.53 -22.55
CA LEU A 143 -29.22 -3.14 -21.29
C LEU A 143 -30.02 -3.53 -20.04
N PHE A 144 -31.36 -3.42 -20.12
CA PHE A 144 -32.28 -3.72 -19.02
C PHE A 144 -33.00 -5.08 -19.17
N ALA A 145 -32.60 -5.91 -20.13
CA ALA A 145 -33.11 -7.28 -20.23
C ALA A 145 -32.65 -8.16 -19.04
N VAL A 146 -33.45 -9.20 -18.76
CA VAL A 146 -33.10 -10.25 -17.80
C VAL A 146 -32.27 -11.32 -18.51
N HIS A 147 -31.05 -11.54 -18.05
CA HIS A 147 -30.05 -12.40 -18.70
C HIS A 147 -29.71 -13.62 -17.83
N THR A 148 -30.47 -14.70 -17.96
CA THR A 148 -30.36 -15.89 -17.09
C THR A 148 -29.62 -17.08 -17.72
N GLY A 149 -29.33 -17.04 -19.02
CA GLY A 149 -28.65 -18.12 -19.74
C GLY A 149 -27.11 -18.09 -19.68
N PRO A 150 -26.43 -19.21 -20.02
CA PRO A 150 -24.98 -19.26 -20.17
C PRO A 150 -24.51 -18.27 -21.24
N GLY A 151 -23.54 -17.42 -20.87
CA GLY A 151 -23.02 -16.37 -21.76
C GLY A 151 -23.95 -15.18 -21.97
N ALA A 152 -25.12 -15.12 -21.32
CA ALA A 152 -26.09 -14.04 -21.54
C ALA A 152 -25.53 -12.65 -21.19
N PHE A 153 -24.56 -12.58 -20.28
CA PHE A 153 -23.81 -11.34 -19.96
C PHE A 153 -23.04 -10.77 -21.15
N TYR A 154 -22.60 -11.63 -22.08
CA TYR A 154 -21.84 -11.21 -23.26
C TYR A 154 -22.69 -10.55 -24.34
N ALA A 155 -24.03 -10.64 -24.22
CA ALA A 155 -24.94 -9.87 -25.07
C ALA A 155 -24.86 -8.36 -24.77
N VAL A 156 -24.64 -8.01 -23.49
CA VAL A 156 -24.49 -6.61 -23.06
C VAL A 156 -23.06 -6.13 -23.28
N LEU A 157 -22.06 -6.94 -22.91
CA LEU A 157 -20.65 -6.60 -23.10
C LEU A 157 -19.89 -7.77 -23.73
N PRO A 158 -19.58 -7.71 -25.04
CA PRO A 158 -18.90 -8.80 -25.71
C PRO A 158 -17.59 -9.18 -25.02
N TRP A 159 -17.33 -10.49 -24.93
CA TRP A 159 -16.19 -11.03 -24.21
C TRP A 159 -14.83 -10.41 -24.61
N GLY A 160 -14.63 -10.13 -25.90
CA GLY A 160 -13.41 -9.52 -26.41
C GLY A 160 -13.13 -8.15 -25.79
N TRP A 161 -14.16 -7.33 -25.61
CA TRP A 161 -14.04 -6.02 -24.96
C TRP A 161 -13.74 -6.16 -23.46
N LEU A 162 -14.49 -7.04 -22.77
CA LEU A 162 -14.30 -7.30 -21.35
C LEU A 162 -12.87 -7.77 -21.05
N SER A 163 -12.43 -8.84 -21.74
CA SER A 163 -11.13 -9.47 -21.51
C SER A 163 -9.98 -8.61 -22.01
N GLY A 164 -10.14 -7.95 -23.16
CA GLY A 164 -9.13 -7.06 -23.73
C GLY A 164 -8.88 -5.84 -22.85
N LEU A 165 -9.94 -5.14 -22.41
CA LEU A 165 -9.81 -3.96 -21.56
C LEU A 165 -9.29 -4.31 -20.17
N ALA A 166 -9.89 -5.31 -19.50
CA ALA A 166 -9.48 -5.69 -18.16
C ALA A 166 -8.08 -6.31 -18.14
N GLY A 167 -7.80 -7.23 -19.05
CA GLY A 167 -6.50 -7.89 -19.17
C GLY A 167 -5.40 -6.92 -19.58
N GLY A 168 -5.64 -6.08 -20.60
CA GLY A 168 -4.70 -5.06 -21.04
C GLY A 168 -4.39 -4.04 -19.94
N ALA A 169 -5.40 -3.54 -19.23
CA ALA A 169 -5.21 -2.62 -18.12
C ALA A 169 -4.44 -3.26 -16.95
N LEU A 170 -4.73 -4.53 -16.62
CA LEU A 170 -4.00 -5.26 -15.59
C LEU A 170 -2.53 -5.46 -15.97
N LEU A 171 -2.25 -5.89 -17.20
CA LEU A 171 -0.88 -6.09 -17.69
C LEU A 171 -0.08 -4.78 -17.68
N LEU A 172 -0.68 -3.69 -18.16
CA LEU A 172 -0.07 -2.37 -18.11
C LEU A 172 0.21 -1.94 -16.67
N ALA A 173 -0.77 -2.12 -15.77
CA ALA A 173 -0.63 -1.78 -14.36
C ALA A 173 0.50 -2.58 -13.67
N VAL A 174 0.61 -3.87 -13.97
CA VAL A 174 1.69 -4.74 -13.47
C VAL A 174 3.04 -4.29 -14.01
N ALA A 175 3.16 -4.06 -15.33
CA ALA A 175 4.39 -3.61 -15.97
C ALA A 175 4.89 -2.28 -15.38
N LEU A 176 3.99 -1.29 -15.23
CA LEU A 176 4.32 0.00 -14.60
C LEU A 176 4.70 -0.16 -13.13
N SER A 177 3.99 -1.00 -12.38
CA SER A 177 4.28 -1.25 -10.96
C SER A 177 5.65 -1.91 -10.77
N LEU A 178 5.99 -2.89 -11.62
CA LEU A 178 7.29 -3.56 -11.62
C LEU A 178 8.41 -2.61 -12.07
N GLY A 179 8.21 -1.82 -13.13
CA GLY A 179 9.18 -0.82 -13.57
C GLY A 179 9.49 0.22 -12.48
N ARG A 180 8.45 0.72 -11.81
CA ARG A 180 8.59 1.63 -10.66
C ARG A 180 9.28 0.98 -9.47
N MET A 181 8.97 -0.28 -9.19
CA MET A 181 9.61 -1.07 -8.14
C MET A 181 11.12 -1.21 -8.39
N VAL A 182 11.51 -1.55 -9.63
CA VAL A 182 12.92 -1.65 -10.04
C VAL A 182 13.62 -0.30 -9.95
N TRP A 183 12.99 0.77 -10.43
CA TRP A 183 13.53 2.12 -10.30
C TRP A 183 13.73 2.51 -8.84
N PHE A 184 12.72 2.27 -7.99
CA PHE A 184 12.78 2.55 -6.57
C PHE A 184 13.87 1.74 -5.87
N TRP A 185 14.02 0.45 -6.20
CA TRP A 185 15.10 -0.40 -5.70
C TRP A 185 16.45 0.23 -6.01
N ARG A 186 16.71 0.60 -7.27
CA ARG A 186 17.98 1.25 -7.66
C ARG A 186 18.21 2.55 -6.91
N HIS A 187 17.17 3.37 -6.72
CA HIS A 187 17.25 4.63 -5.96
C HIS A 187 17.66 4.42 -4.50
N ILE A 188 17.06 3.45 -3.80
CA ILE A 188 17.36 3.21 -2.38
C ILE A 188 18.63 2.38 -2.17
N ASP A 189 19.10 1.64 -3.17
CA ASP A 189 20.29 0.80 -3.09
C ASP A 189 21.59 1.60 -3.28
N VAL A 190 21.53 2.74 -3.99
CA VAL A 190 22.66 3.66 -4.22
C VAL A 190 23.19 4.31 -2.93
N SER A 191 22.41 4.35 -1.84
CA SER A 191 22.84 4.87 -0.52
C SER A 191 23.83 3.96 0.24
N GLY A 192 24.71 3.24 -0.45
CA GLY A 192 25.73 2.33 0.09
C GLY A 192 26.85 3.02 0.90
N ARG A 193 26.51 3.97 1.79
CA ARG A 193 27.43 4.54 2.79
C ARG A 193 27.84 3.54 3.90
N GLY A 194 27.37 2.30 3.84
CA GLY A 194 27.89 1.17 4.60
C GLY A 194 28.92 0.38 3.79
N SER A 195 30.15 0.89 3.80
CA SER A 195 31.44 0.27 3.48
C SER A 195 31.50 -1.26 3.31
N GLY A 196 32.12 -1.68 2.19
CA GLY A 196 32.91 -2.91 2.08
C GLY A 196 32.16 -4.18 1.68
N GLY A 197 32.21 -4.54 0.39
CA GLY A 197 31.93 -5.91 -0.06
C GLY A 197 30.87 -6.00 -1.17
N GLY A 198 31.35 -5.99 -2.42
CA GLY A 198 30.78 -6.58 -3.65
C GLY A 198 29.30 -6.34 -4.03
N PRO A 199 28.91 -6.68 -5.27
CA PRO A 199 27.50 -6.77 -5.67
C PRO A 199 26.85 -8.00 -5.02
N ASP A 200 26.55 -7.88 -3.72
CA ASP A 200 25.94 -8.93 -2.93
C ASP A 200 24.46 -9.04 -3.30
N ARG A 201 24.14 -10.08 -4.08
CA ARG A 201 22.81 -10.32 -4.63
C ARG A 201 21.84 -10.68 -3.50
N LEU A 202 20.54 -10.37 -3.68
CA LEU A 202 19.53 -10.90 -2.76
C LEU A 202 19.59 -12.43 -2.74
N THR A 203 19.68 -13.00 -1.56
CA THR A 203 19.66 -14.45 -1.37
C THR A 203 18.22 -14.94 -1.22
N TRP A 204 17.99 -16.25 -1.39
CA TRP A 204 16.69 -16.85 -1.09
C TRP A 204 16.25 -16.60 0.37
N ALA A 205 17.20 -16.53 1.30
CA ALA A 205 16.93 -16.22 2.70
C ALA A 205 16.37 -14.79 2.89
N ASP A 206 16.83 -13.82 2.10
CA ASP A 206 16.26 -12.45 2.08
C ASP A 206 14.80 -12.48 1.63
N TRP A 207 14.52 -13.18 0.54
CA TRP A 207 13.18 -13.28 -0.01
C TRP A 207 12.23 -13.92 0.98
N ARG A 208 12.62 -15.04 1.59
CA ARG A 208 11.80 -15.73 2.60
C ARG A 208 11.54 -14.84 3.81
N THR A 209 12.57 -14.16 4.30
CA THR A 209 12.46 -13.29 5.48
C THR A 209 11.65 -12.04 5.17
N GLY A 210 11.96 -11.37 4.06
CA GLY A 210 11.29 -10.14 3.63
C GLY A 210 9.81 -10.38 3.31
N LEU A 211 9.48 -11.46 2.60
CA LEU A 211 8.09 -11.81 2.31
C LEU A 211 7.32 -12.13 3.60
N ARG A 212 7.92 -12.88 4.52
CA ARG A 212 7.32 -13.14 5.85
C ARG A 212 7.09 -11.84 6.62
N GLN A 213 8.05 -10.91 6.61
CA GLN A 213 7.91 -9.61 7.28
C GLN A 213 6.85 -8.71 6.63
N ALA A 214 6.74 -8.75 5.29
CA ALA A 214 5.71 -8.04 4.56
C ALA A 214 4.31 -8.58 4.90
N LEU A 215 4.14 -9.92 4.87
CA LEU A 215 2.88 -10.60 5.17
C LEU A 215 2.46 -10.48 6.64
N THR A 216 3.40 -10.53 7.57
CA THR A 216 3.09 -10.36 9.02
C THR A 216 2.92 -8.89 9.42
N LEU A 217 3.16 -7.96 8.49
CA LEU A 217 3.18 -6.52 8.75
C LEU A 217 4.07 -6.19 9.97
N ARG A 218 5.28 -6.75 10.03
CA ARG A 218 6.21 -6.58 11.18
C ARG A 218 6.43 -5.12 11.56
N HIS A 219 6.38 -4.21 10.60
CA HIS A 219 6.52 -2.77 10.81
C HIS A 219 5.22 -2.04 11.22
N LEU A 220 4.15 -2.76 11.54
CA LEU A 220 2.85 -2.24 12.00
C LEU A 220 2.56 -2.71 13.43
N ASP A 221 2.97 -1.90 14.39
CA ASP A 221 2.72 -2.16 15.80
C ASP A 221 1.42 -1.49 16.29
N HIS A 222 0.28 -1.95 15.74
CA HIS A 222 -1.06 -1.52 16.19
C HIS A 222 -2.10 -2.62 15.87
N PRO A 223 -2.58 -3.39 16.87
CA PRO A 223 -3.29 -4.65 16.62
C PRO A 223 -4.64 -4.49 15.91
N ARG A 224 -5.40 -3.43 16.22
CA ARG A 224 -6.69 -3.15 15.54
C ARG A 224 -6.48 -2.78 14.08
N ARG A 225 -5.48 -1.96 13.81
CA ARG A 225 -5.13 -1.52 12.45
C ARG A 225 -4.52 -2.64 11.63
N ARG A 226 -3.72 -3.51 12.26
CA ARG A 226 -3.17 -4.73 11.66
C ARG A 226 -4.27 -5.69 11.21
N ARG A 227 -5.27 -5.96 12.06
CA ARG A 227 -6.44 -6.77 11.69
C ARG A 227 -7.22 -6.17 10.52
N ALA A 228 -7.47 -4.86 10.55
CA ALA A 228 -8.17 -4.17 9.46
C ALA A 228 -7.39 -4.23 8.13
N HIS A 229 -6.05 -4.07 8.19
CA HIS A 229 -5.21 -4.26 7.01
C HIS A 229 -5.25 -5.70 6.49
N HIS A 230 -5.14 -6.72 7.35
CA HIS A 230 -5.23 -8.12 6.92
C HIS A 230 -6.59 -8.47 6.31
N ALA A 231 -7.68 -7.96 6.89
CA ALA A 231 -9.02 -8.13 6.32
C ALA A 231 -9.10 -7.50 4.93
N LEU A 232 -8.58 -6.28 4.75
CA LEU A 232 -8.55 -5.61 3.45
C LEU A 232 -7.67 -6.35 2.42
N THR A 233 -6.42 -6.66 2.77
CA THR A 233 -5.48 -7.31 1.84
C THR A 233 -5.86 -8.75 1.55
N GLY A 234 -6.32 -9.48 2.56
CA GLY A 234 -6.84 -10.84 2.42
C GLY A 234 -8.10 -10.88 1.58
N GLY A 235 -9.03 -9.94 1.82
CA GLY A 235 -10.22 -9.80 1.00
C GLY A 235 -9.91 -9.50 -0.46
N PHE A 236 -8.99 -8.56 -0.73
CA PHE A 236 -8.53 -8.27 -2.09
C PHE A 236 -7.89 -9.48 -2.76
N ALA A 237 -7.04 -10.22 -2.04
CA ALA A 237 -6.41 -11.44 -2.55
C ALA A 237 -7.44 -12.54 -2.89
N LEU A 238 -8.48 -12.71 -2.06
CA LEU A 238 -9.58 -13.65 -2.33
C LEU A 238 -10.42 -13.22 -3.54
N CYS A 239 -10.72 -11.94 -3.69
CA CYS A 239 -11.39 -11.42 -4.89
C CYS A 239 -10.55 -11.64 -6.15
N PHE A 240 -9.24 -11.39 -6.09
CA PHE A 240 -8.34 -11.67 -7.20
C PHE A 240 -8.28 -13.17 -7.53
N ALA A 241 -8.23 -14.04 -6.50
CA ALA A 241 -8.28 -15.49 -6.68
C ALA A 241 -9.61 -15.94 -7.31
N ALA A 242 -10.73 -15.34 -6.93
CA ALA A 242 -12.02 -15.59 -7.56
C ALA A 242 -11.99 -15.31 -9.06
N THR A 243 -11.44 -14.16 -9.47
CA THR A 243 -11.27 -13.81 -10.89
C THR A 243 -10.33 -14.78 -11.59
N ALA A 244 -9.19 -15.12 -10.99
CA ALA A 244 -8.22 -16.06 -11.58
C ALA A 244 -8.82 -17.46 -11.79
N VAL A 245 -9.58 -17.97 -10.81
CA VAL A 245 -10.28 -19.25 -10.94
C VAL A 245 -11.37 -19.17 -12.01
N ALA A 246 -12.16 -18.09 -12.05
CA ALA A 246 -13.18 -17.90 -13.10
C ALA A 246 -12.55 -17.88 -14.51
N THR A 247 -11.42 -17.18 -14.68
CA THR A 247 -10.65 -17.18 -15.93
C THR A 247 -10.16 -18.58 -16.29
N LEU A 248 -9.61 -19.32 -15.32
CA LEU A 248 -9.16 -20.70 -15.55
C LEU A 248 -10.32 -21.64 -15.89
N TRP A 249 -11.48 -21.49 -15.25
CA TRP A 249 -12.68 -22.26 -15.56
C TRP A 249 -13.20 -21.98 -16.96
N HIS A 250 -13.20 -20.72 -17.36
CA HIS A 250 -13.63 -20.32 -18.69
C HIS A 250 -12.69 -20.84 -19.78
N HIS A 251 -11.37 -20.66 -19.64
CA HIS A 251 -10.40 -21.03 -20.67
C HIS A 251 -9.95 -22.49 -20.62
N GLY A 252 -9.82 -23.07 -19.43
CA GLY A 252 -9.33 -24.44 -19.23
C GLY A 252 -10.43 -25.48 -19.33
N PHE A 253 -11.63 -25.18 -18.81
CA PHE A 253 -12.72 -26.17 -18.70
C PHE A 253 -13.95 -25.82 -19.56
N GLY A 254 -13.97 -24.64 -20.20
CA GLY A 254 -15.10 -24.18 -21.00
C GLY A 254 -16.35 -23.86 -20.18
N TRP A 255 -16.22 -23.68 -18.85
CA TRP A 255 -17.37 -23.40 -17.98
C TRP A 255 -17.71 -21.91 -18.05
N ILE A 256 -18.79 -21.60 -18.76
CA ILE A 256 -19.24 -20.24 -19.06
C ILE A 256 -20.13 -19.73 -17.93
N ALA A 257 -19.91 -18.48 -17.50
CA ALA A 257 -20.78 -17.79 -16.55
C ALA A 257 -22.23 -17.68 -17.07
N PRO A 258 -23.26 -17.65 -16.21
CA PRO A 258 -23.23 -17.48 -14.75
C PRO A 258 -22.90 -18.77 -13.98
N TYR A 259 -22.06 -18.64 -12.94
CA TYR A 259 -21.73 -19.76 -12.05
C TYR A 259 -22.77 -19.95 -10.91
N PRO A 260 -22.95 -21.18 -10.41
CA PRO A 260 -23.77 -21.46 -9.23
C PRO A 260 -23.31 -20.67 -7.99
N LEU A 261 -24.23 -20.39 -7.06
CA LEU A 261 -23.91 -19.60 -5.85
C LEU A 261 -22.85 -20.25 -4.95
N LEU A 262 -22.82 -21.59 -4.92
CA LEU A 262 -21.86 -22.38 -4.14
C LEU A 262 -20.58 -22.71 -4.92
N SER A 263 -20.39 -22.13 -6.11
CA SER A 263 -19.17 -22.34 -6.88
C SER A 263 -17.97 -21.65 -6.23
N LEU A 264 -16.78 -22.20 -6.47
CA LEU A 264 -15.54 -21.70 -5.91
C LEU A 264 -15.27 -20.21 -6.25
N PRO A 265 -15.48 -19.73 -7.49
CA PRO A 265 -15.35 -18.30 -7.79
C PRO A 265 -16.30 -17.42 -6.98
N VAL A 266 -17.57 -17.81 -6.84
CA VAL A 266 -18.57 -17.01 -6.11
C VAL A 266 -18.28 -17.00 -4.60
N GLY A 267 -17.92 -18.16 -4.03
CA GLY A 267 -17.54 -18.26 -2.61
C GLY A 267 -16.31 -17.41 -2.26
N LEU A 268 -15.25 -17.50 -3.07
CA LEU A 268 -14.05 -16.67 -2.88
C LEU A 268 -14.37 -15.17 -3.03
N GLY A 269 -15.16 -14.80 -4.05
CA GLY A 269 -15.53 -13.41 -4.31
C GLY A 269 -16.42 -12.81 -3.22
N THR A 270 -17.38 -13.57 -2.70
CA THR A 270 -18.27 -13.11 -1.63
C THR A 270 -17.53 -12.90 -0.31
N VAL A 271 -16.78 -13.91 0.15
CA VAL A 271 -15.95 -13.79 1.36
C VAL A 271 -14.92 -12.69 1.19
N GLY A 272 -14.28 -12.60 0.01
CA GLY A 272 -13.33 -11.55 -0.32
C GLY A 272 -13.94 -10.15 -0.23
N GLY A 273 -15.10 -9.93 -0.85
CA GLY A 273 -15.80 -8.65 -0.85
C GLY A 273 -16.23 -8.21 0.56
N LEU A 274 -16.75 -9.12 1.37
CA LEU A 274 -17.14 -8.84 2.76
C LEU A 274 -15.92 -8.47 3.62
N LEU A 275 -14.82 -9.22 3.50
CA LEU A 275 -13.56 -8.92 4.20
C LEU A 275 -12.97 -7.57 3.76
N MET A 276 -13.03 -7.24 2.47
CA MET A 276 -12.60 -5.93 1.97
C MET A 276 -13.42 -4.80 2.59
N LEU A 277 -14.74 -4.91 2.62
CA LEU A 277 -15.61 -3.89 3.23
C LEU A 277 -15.34 -3.74 4.73
N ALA A 278 -15.20 -4.84 5.46
CA ALA A 278 -14.85 -4.83 6.88
C ALA A 278 -13.48 -4.19 7.13
N GLY A 279 -12.48 -4.52 6.30
CA GLY A 279 -11.14 -3.92 6.35
C GLY A 279 -11.16 -2.41 6.05
N CYS A 280 -11.89 -1.99 5.00
CA CYS A 280 -12.08 -0.58 4.66
C CYS A 280 -12.73 0.20 5.80
N GLY A 281 -13.84 -0.31 6.36
CA GLY A 281 -14.51 0.31 7.50
C GLY A 281 -13.63 0.38 8.75
N GLY A 282 -12.87 -0.69 9.02
CA GLY A 282 -11.91 -0.75 10.13
C GLY A 282 -10.81 0.31 10.03
N LEU A 283 -10.20 0.46 8.85
CA LEU A 283 -9.17 1.47 8.58
C LEU A 283 -9.74 2.89 8.58
N TRP A 284 -10.93 3.09 8.02
CA TRP A 284 -11.61 4.38 8.02
C TRP A 284 -11.86 4.88 9.44
N ARG A 285 -12.38 4.00 10.31
CA ARG A 285 -12.61 4.30 11.73
C ARG A 285 -11.32 4.68 12.45
N GLU A 286 -10.24 3.93 12.20
CA GLU A 286 -8.94 4.20 12.82
C GLU A 286 -8.33 5.53 12.36
N ASN A 287 -8.44 5.83 11.06
CA ASN A 287 -7.99 7.10 10.50
C ASN A 287 -8.78 8.28 11.09
N ARG A 288 -10.10 8.15 11.26
CA ARG A 288 -10.92 9.21 11.89
C ARG A 288 -10.52 9.46 13.34
N ARG A 289 -10.29 8.41 14.13
CA ARG A 289 -9.78 8.55 15.51
C ARG A 289 -8.42 9.24 15.54
N SER A 290 -7.59 8.95 14.54
CA SER A 290 -6.25 9.52 14.43
C SER A 290 -6.23 10.96 13.87
N ALA A 291 -7.26 11.38 13.14
CA ALA A 291 -7.25 12.64 12.38
C ALA A 291 -7.18 13.90 13.27
N ALA A 292 -7.69 13.84 14.51
CA ALA A 292 -7.63 14.95 15.45
C ALA A 292 -6.19 15.29 15.87
N ALA A 293 -5.33 14.27 16.00
CA ALA A 293 -3.97 14.42 16.51
C ALA A 293 -2.90 14.54 15.41
N VAL A 294 -3.11 13.86 14.27
CA VAL A 294 -2.15 13.86 13.15
C VAL A 294 -2.92 13.98 11.84
N ARG A 295 -2.69 15.07 11.10
CA ARG A 295 -3.35 15.29 9.80
C ARG A 295 -2.89 14.24 8.79
N THR A 296 -3.77 13.31 8.45
CA THR A 296 -3.51 12.35 7.36
C THR A 296 -3.61 13.05 6.00
N PRO A 297 -2.65 12.86 5.07
CA PRO A 297 -2.76 13.43 3.73
C PRO A 297 -4.03 12.96 3.00
N PRO A 298 -4.77 13.84 2.31
CA PRO A 298 -6.10 13.55 1.73
C PRO A 298 -6.07 12.44 0.66
N GLY A 299 -4.93 12.20 0.02
CA GLY A 299 -4.79 11.17 -1.03
C GLY A 299 -4.91 9.72 -0.53
N GLN A 300 -4.75 9.47 0.77
CA GLN A 300 -4.79 8.10 1.31
C GLN A 300 -6.22 7.55 1.46
N GLN A 301 -7.23 8.43 1.54
CA GLN A 301 -8.65 8.04 1.65
C GLN A 301 -9.25 7.62 0.31
N GLY A 302 -8.79 8.21 -0.80
CA GLY A 302 -9.37 7.96 -2.12
C GLY A 302 -9.29 6.51 -2.57
N LEU A 303 -8.14 5.86 -2.34
CA LEU A 303 -7.98 4.44 -2.62
C LEU A 303 -8.89 3.56 -1.75
N LEU A 304 -9.04 3.91 -0.47
CA LEU A 304 -9.87 3.16 0.46
C LEU A 304 -11.35 3.20 0.03
N ILE A 305 -11.81 4.37 -0.43
CA ILE A 305 -13.14 4.56 -1.02
C ILE A 305 -13.29 3.74 -2.29
N LEU A 306 -12.32 3.80 -3.21
CA LEU A 306 -12.37 3.04 -4.46
C LEU A 306 -12.46 1.53 -4.20
N LEU A 307 -11.64 0.99 -3.30
CA LEU A 307 -11.68 -0.42 -2.93
C LEU A 307 -13.03 -0.82 -2.29
N ALA A 308 -13.60 0.05 -1.45
CA ALA A 308 -14.93 -0.17 -0.88
C ALA A 308 -16.03 -0.17 -1.95
N LEU A 309 -15.98 0.76 -2.92
CA LEU A 309 -16.92 0.82 -4.03
C LEU A 309 -16.83 -0.41 -4.94
N VAL A 310 -15.61 -0.86 -5.27
CA VAL A 310 -15.38 -2.09 -6.04
C VAL A 310 -15.98 -3.30 -5.31
N ALA A 311 -15.71 -3.45 -4.01
CA ALA A 311 -16.25 -4.57 -3.22
C ALA A 311 -17.78 -4.50 -3.10
N ALA A 312 -18.35 -3.32 -2.84
CA ALA A 312 -19.79 -3.13 -2.73
C ALA A 312 -20.51 -3.41 -4.05
N THR A 313 -20.00 -2.88 -5.17
CA THR A 313 -20.58 -3.11 -6.50
C THR A 313 -20.46 -4.57 -6.94
N GLY A 314 -19.38 -5.28 -6.57
CA GLY A 314 -19.22 -6.70 -6.84
C GLY A 314 -20.26 -7.56 -6.10
N LEU A 315 -20.51 -7.26 -4.82
CA LEU A 315 -21.58 -7.93 -4.05
C LEU A 315 -22.97 -7.56 -4.56
N ALA A 316 -23.19 -6.30 -4.93
CA ALA A 316 -24.44 -5.84 -5.54
C ALA A 316 -24.71 -6.56 -6.87
N LEU A 317 -23.68 -6.76 -7.70
CA LEU A 317 -23.80 -7.49 -8.96
C LEU A 317 -24.26 -8.93 -8.71
N LEU A 318 -23.72 -9.60 -7.69
CA LEU A 318 -24.16 -10.95 -7.32
C LEU A 318 -25.63 -10.98 -6.88
N ALA A 319 -26.05 -10.01 -6.05
CA ALA A 319 -27.42 -9.91 -5.56
C ALA A 319 -28.43 -9.59 -6.68
N LEU A 320 -28.02 -8.77 -7.66
CA LEU A 320 -28.88 -8.26 -8.73
C LEU A 320 -28.75 -9.02 -10.06
N ARG A 321 -27.97 -10.10 -10.10
CA ARG A 321 -27.67 -10.87 -11.32
C ARG A 321 -28.88 -11.45 -12.05
N GLY A 322 -30.04 -11.55 -11.39
CA GLY A 322 -31.29 -12.04 -11.98
C GLY A 322 -32.25 -10.93 -12.41
N THR A 323 -31.82 -9.67 -12.38
CA THR A 323 -32.71 -8.50 -12.56
C THR A 323 -32.30 -7.65 -13.76
N ALA A 324 -33.21 -6.79 -14.22
CA ALA A 324 -32.96 -5.78 -15.24
C ALA A 324 -31.81 -4.81 -14.88
N ALA A 325 -31.51 -4.62 -13.60
CA ALA A 325 -30.44 -3.72 -13.15
C ALA A 325 -29.02 -4.27 -13.40
N MET A 326 -28.90 -5.55 -13.76
CA MET A 326 -27.63 -6.25 -13.88
C MET A 326 -26.66 -5.58 -14.86
N GLY A 327 -27.11 -5.20 -16.06
CA GLY A 327 -26.25 -4.60 -17.08
C GLY A 327 -25.61 -3.29 -16.61
N LEU A 328 -26.39 -2.45 -15.92
CA LEU A 328 -25.91 -1.18 -15.37
C LEU A 328 -24.92 -1.38 -14.21
N VAL A 329 -25.24 -2.28 -13.28
CA VAL A 329 -24.36 -2.58 -12.14
C VAL A 329 -23.05 -3.21 -12.62
N LEU A 330 -23.09 -4.04 -13.65
CA LEU A 330 -21.91 -4.59 -14.31
C LEU A 330 -21.02 -3.50 -14.90
N GLY A 331 -21.61 -2.54 -15.63
CA GLY A 331 -20.89 -1.39 -16.18
C GLY A 331 -20.19 -0.56 -15.11
N TRP A 332 -20.89 -0.26 -14.01
CA TRP A 332 -20.29 0.43 -12.85
C TRP A 332 -19.15 -0.36 -12.21
N HIS A 333 -19.36 -1.65 -11.95
CA HIS A 333 -18.35 -2.50 -11.33
C HIS A 333 -17.09 -2.57 -12.20
N LEU A 334 -17.25 -2.81 -13.51
CA LEU A 334 -16.13 -2.90 -14.44
C LEU A 334 -15.41 -1.55 -14.61
N GLY A 335 -16.14 -0.44 -14.65
CA GLY A 335 -15.57 0.90 -14.67
C GLY A 335 -14.71 1.18 -13.43
N LEU A 336 -15.20 0.79 -12.25
CA LEU A 336 -14.44 0.91 -10.99
C LEU A 336 -13.21 -0.01 -10.96
N VAL A 337 -13.31 -1.24 -11.46
CA VAL A 337 -12.17 -2.18 -11.56
C VAL A 337 -11.11 -1.67 -12.54
N LEU A 338 -11.52 -1.14 -13.70
CA LEU A 338 -10.61 -0.57 -14.68
C LEU A 338 -9.83 0.61 -14.10
N VAL A 339 -10.54 1.52 -13.41
CA VAL A 339 -9.92 2.64 -12.69
C VAL A 339 -9.01 2.14 -11.57
N LEU A 340 -9.39 1.08 -10.85
CA LEU A 340 -8.54 0.47 -9.83
C LEU A 340 -7.22 -0.03 -10.42
N PHE A 341 -7.25 -0.69 -11.58
CA PHE A 341 -6.03 -1.14 -12.27
C PHE A 341 -5.16 0.05 -12.70
N LEU A 342 -5.74 1.09 -13.29
CA LEU A 342 -5.01 2.31 -13.63
C LEU A 342 -4.47 3.05 -12.40
N ALA A 343 -5.15 2.93 -11.26
CA ALA A 343 -4.73 3.50 -9.99
C ALA A 343 -3.64 2.69 -9.29
N LEU A 344 -3.40 1.42 -9.65
CA LEU A 344 -2.34 0.59 -9.05
C LEU A 344 -0.97 1.26 -9.10
N PRO A 345 -0.46 1.74 -10.26
CA PRO A 345 0.85 2.37 -10.34
C PRO A 345 0.89 3.83 -9.84
N LEU A 346 -0.25 4.50 -9.67
CA LEU A 346 -0.32 5.94 -9.38
C LEU A 346 -0.84 6.29 -7.98
N GLY A 347 -1.58 5.38 -7.36
CA GLY A 347 -2.26 5.59 -6.08
C GLY A 347 -1.57 4.94 -4.89
N GLY A 348 -2.31 4.79 -3.79
CA GLY A 348 -1.79 4.19 -2.56
C GLY A 348 -1.36 2.73 -2.69
N LEU A 349 -1.81 1.99 -3.71
CA LEU A 349 -1.40 0.61 -3.97
C LEU A 349 0.01 0.52 -4.59
N ALA A 350 0.50 1.58 -5.23
CA ALA A 350 1.88 1.65 -5.76
C ALA A 350 2.92 1.48 -4.65
N HIS A 351 2.51 1.79 -3.41
CA HIS A 351 3.32 1.57 -2.22
C HIS A 351 3.55 0.09 -1.92
N ALA A 352 2.65 -0.82 -2.29
CA ALA A 352 2.82 -2.24 -1.94
C ALA A 352 4.09 -2.85 -2.58
N PRO A 353 4.34 -2.70 -3.90
CA PRO A 353 5.63 -3.05 -4.48
C PRO A 353 6.79 -2.33 -3.79
N GLN A 354 6.79 -0.99 -3.74
CA GLN A 354 7.89 -0.21 -3.15
C GLN A 354 8.24 -0.64 -1.72
N ARG A 355 7.22 -0.98 -0.93
CA ARG A 355 7.38 -1.51 0.42
C ARG A 355 8.00 -2.90 0.45
N ILE A 356 7.67 -3.79 -0.49
CA ILE A 356 8.37 -5.07 -0.63
C ILE A 356 9.87 -4.82 -0.87
N ALA A 357 10.23 -3.90 -1.77
CA ALA A 357 11.64 -3.53 -1.99
C ALA A 357 12.28 -2.98 -0.71
N ALA A 358 11.59 -2.09 0.00
CA ALA A 358 12.09 -1.52 1.24
C ALA A 358 12.32 -2.58 2.33
N VAL A 359 11.40 -3.54 2.48
CA VAL A 359 11.51 -4.66 3.43
C VAL A 359 12.61 -5.62 3.02
N LEU A 360 12.80 -5.90 1.73
CA LEU A 360 13.90 -6.72 1.24
C LEU A 360 15.27 -6.08 1.56
N LYS A 361 15.41 -4.76 1.34
CA LYS A 361 16.61 -4.02 1.78
C LYS A 361 16.81 -4.12 3.29
N ALA A 362 15.75 -4.02 4.09
CA ALA A 362 15.82 -4.15 5.54
C ALA A 362 16.26 -5.55 5.98
N ALA A 363 15.71 -6.61 5.38
CA ALA A 363 16.10 -8.00 5.66
C ALA A 363 17.58 -8.26 5.34
N ARG A 364 18.06 -7.73 4.21
CA ARG A 364 19.47 -7.82 3.80
C ARG A 364 20.39 -7.12 4.81
N LEU A 365 20.03 -5.92 5.27
CA LEU A 365 20.81 -5.17 6.27
C LEU A 365 20.81 -5.86 7.64
N ASP A 366 19.67 -6.38 8.08
CA ASP A 366 19.56 -7.13 9.34
C ASP A 366 20.43 -8.40 9.32
N ARG A 367 20.46 -9.15 8.19
CA ARG A 367 21.37 -10.30 8.06
C ARG A 367 22.83 -9.89 8.17
N ARG A 368 23.25 -8.83 7.47
CA ARG A 368 24.66 -8.37 7.49
C ARG A 368 25.11 -8.03 8.91
N ARG A 369 24.25 -7.37 9.68
CA ARG A 369 24.49 -7.06 11.09
C ARG A 369 24.64 -8.33 11.93
N GLN A 370 23.78 -9.33 11.72
CA GLN A 370 23.89 -10.62 12.41
C GLN A 370 25.19 -11.35 12.06
N ALA A 371 25.62 -11.32 10.79
CA ALA A 371 26.88 -11.91 10.37
C ALA A 371 28.09 -11.22 11.00
N ALA A 372 28.11 -9.88 11.03
CA ALA A 372 29.19 -9.10 11.67
C ALA A 372 29.25 -9.33 13.19
N ALA A 373 28.10 -9.34 13.87
CA ALA A 373 28.06 -9.65 15.31
C ALA A 373 28.45 -11.11 15.62
N GLY A 374 28.26 -12.03 14.68
CA GLY A 374 28.70 -13.41 14.78
C GLY A 374 30.23 -13.56 14.65
N SER A 375 30.84 -12.86 13.69
CA SER A 375 32.30 -12.90 13.49
C SER A 375 33.08 -12.30 14.65
N GLU A 376 32.54 -11.26 15.29
CA GLU A 376 33.16 -10.57 16.43
C GLU A 376 33.15 -11.45 17.69
N LYS A 377 32.13 -12.30 17.86
CA LYS A 377 32.06 -13.28 18.98
C LYS A 377 32.98 -14.50 18.80
N SER A 378 33.33 -14.87 17.56
CA SER A 378 34.25 -15.98 17.29
C SER A 378 35.74 -15.59 17.33
N GLY A 379 36.06 -14.29 17.40
CA GLY A 379 37.43 -13.77 17.45
C GLY A 379 38.18 -13.99 18.78
N PRO A 380 37.58 -13.78 19.97
CA PRO A 380 38.31 -13.91 21.23
C PRO A 380 38.48 -15.36 21.71
N GLU A 381 37.66 -16.31 21.27
CA GLU A 381 37.73 -17.71 21.74
C GLU A 381 38.88 -18.50 21.08
N LYS A 382 39.23 -18.20 19.82
CA LYS A 382 40.39 -18.81 19.14
C LYS A 382 41.75 -18.27 19.58
N ALA A 383 41.79 -17.07 20.18
CA ALA A 383 43.06 -16.50 20.67
C ALA A 383 43.44 -17.01 22.07
N ALA A 384 42.55 -17.71 22.77
CA ALA A 384 42.79 -18.25 24.10
C ALA A 384 43.17 -19.76 24.10
N GLU A 385 42.98 -20.47 22.99
CA GLU A 385 43.39 -21.88 22.84
C GLU A 385 44.80 -22.05 22.23
N ASP A 386 45.36 -21.00 21.63
CA ASP A 386 46.69 -20.99 21.01
C ASP A 386 47.77 -20.24 21.84
N GLY A 387 47.48 -19.91 23.11
CA GLY A 387 48.34 -19.12 24.01
C GLY A 387 49.05 -19.91 25.09
#